data_AF-A0A7J8IGA4-F1
#
_entry.id   AF-A0A7J8IGA4-F1
#
_cell.length_a   1.000
_cell.length_b   1.000
_cell.length_c   1.000
_cell.angle_alpha   90.00
_cell.angle_beta   90.00
_cell.angle_gamma   90.00
#
_symmetry.space_group_name_H-M   'P 1'
#
loop_
_entity.id
_entity.type
_entity.pdbx_description
1 polymer ?
#
loop_
_entity_poly.entity_id
_entity_poly.type
_entity_poly.pdbx_seq_one_letter_code
_entity_poly.pdbx_strand_id
1 'polypeptide(L)'
;MELPDYNKISFKEQAPVPLGEVLPDASPQALDLLGQFLLYPPRQRISASQALLHQYFFTAPLPAHPSELPIPHRPGGPAPKAHPGPPHVHDFHVDRPLEESLLNPELIRPFIPEG
;
A
#
# COMPACT_ATOMS: atom_id res chain seq x y z
N MET A 1 -2.17 44.56 15.32
CA MET A 1 -0.84 43.93 15.25
C MET A 1 -0.57 43.62 13.79
N GLU A 2 0.25 44.43 13.15
CA GLU A 2 0.65 44.21 11.76
C GLU A 2 1.94 43.37 11.80
N LEU A 3 1.92 42.21 11.14
CA LEU A 3 3.07 41.33 11.08
C LEU A 3 4.10 41.93 10.11
N PRO A 4 5.38 42.07 10.53
CA PRO A 4 6.43 42.49 9.62
C PRO A 4 6.45 41.55 8.41
N ASP A 5 6.42 42.11 7.20
CA ASP A 5 6.61 41.41 5.93
C ASP A 5 5.46 40.52 5.43
N TYR A 6 4.28 40.54 6.08
CA TYR A 6 3.12 39.73 5.68
C TYR A 6 2.67 39.94 4.22
N ASN A 7 2.86 41.14 3.67
CA ASN A 7 2.51 41.47 2.28
C ASN A 7 3.68 41.35 1.28
N LYS A 8 4.86 40.86 1.70
CA LYS A 8 6.03 40.73 0.82
C LYS A 8 6.05 39.42 0.03
N ILE A 9 5.29 38.43 0.46
CA ILE A 9 5.11 37.16 -0.26
C ILE A 9 3.69 37.08 -0.79
N SER A 10 3.56 37.05 -2.12
CA SER A 10 2.30 36.78 -2.79
C SER A 10 2.46 35.49 -3.58
N PHE A 11 1.59 34.53 -3.32
CA PHE A 11 1.54 33.29 -4.09
C PHE A 11 0.67 33.53 -5.31
N LYS A 12 1.19 33.18 -6.49
CA LYS A 12 0.36 33.16 -7.69
C LYS A 12 -0.66 32.05 -7.56
N GLU A 13 -1.89 32.33 -7.98
CA GLU A 13 -2.91 31.30 -8.10
C GLU A 13 -2.45 30.29 -9.16
N GLN A 14 -2.37 29.03 -8.76
CA GLN A 14 -1.89 27.93 -9.58
C GLN A 14 -3.06 26.97 -9.79
N ALA A 15 -3.41 26.73 -11.06
CA ALA A 15 -4.38 25.70 -11.39
C ALA A 15 -3.83 24.30 -11.02
N PRO A 16 -4.69 23.37 -10.58
CA PRO A 16 -4.27 22.00 -10.32
C PRO A 16 -3.82 21.33 -11.62
N VAL A 17 -2.70 20.62 -11.57
CA VAL A 17 -2.28 19.75 -12.68
C VAL A 17 -3.15 18.49 -12.65
N PRO A 18 -3.75 18.07 -13.77
CA PRO A 18 -4.53 16.83 -13.82
C PRO A 18 -3.68 15.62 -13.44
N LEU A 19 -4.19 14.76 -12.54
CA LEU A 19 -3.44 13.61 -12.05
C LEU A 19 -3.08 12.60 -13.16
N GLY A 20 -3.90 12.51 -14.21
CA GLY A 20 -3.61 11.68 -15.39
C GLY A 20 -2.42 12.16 -16.21
N GLU A 21 -2.07 13.45 -16.16
CA GLU A 21 -0.84 13.96 -16.80
C GLU A 21 0.40 13.64 -15.96
N VAL A 22 0.25 13.60 -14.64
CA VAL A 22 1.34 13.27 -13.70
C VAL A 22 1.62 11.77 -13.67
N LEU A 23 0.57 10.95 -13.78
CA LEU A 23 0.61 9.49 -13.72
C LEU A 23 -0.05 8.89 -14.97
N PRO A 24 0.62 8.88 -16.13
CA PRO A 24 0.03 8.44 -17.39
C PRO A 24 -0.33 6.95 -17.40
N ASP A 25 0.39 6.13 -16.62
CA ASP A 25 0.18 4.67 -16.56
C ASP A 25 -0.84 4.26 -15.50
N ALA A 26 -1.41 5.22 -14.75
CA ALA A 26 -2.38 4.92 -13.71
C ALA A 26 -3.76 4.62 -14.29
N SER A 27 -4.43 3.61 -13.74
CA SER A 27 -5.82 3.33 -14.10
C SER A 27 -6.77 4.43 -13.61
N PRO A 28 -7.95 4.61 -14.24
CA PRO A 28 -8.93 5.58 -13.79
C PRO A 28 -9.34 5.42 -12.31
N GLN A 29 -9.42 4.18 -11.83
CA GLN A 29 -9.73 3.86 -10.44
C GLN A 29 -8.60 4.25 -9.48
N ALA A 30 -7.34 4.15 -9.92
CA ALA A 30 -6.19 4.59 -9.15
C ALA A 30 -6.18 6.12 -9.02
N LEU A 31 -6.45 6.82 -10.13
CA LEU A 31 -6.52 8.28 -10.17
C LEU A 31 -7.66 8.81 -9.30
N ASP A 32 -8.82 8.16 -9.31
CA ASP A 32 -9.95 8.53 -8.45
C ASP A 32 -9.59 8.40 -6.96
N LEU A 33 -9.07 7.23 -6.55
CA LEU A 33 -8.64 7.00 -5.17
C LEU A 33 -7.57 8.00 -4.73
N LEU A 34 -6.60 8.29 -5.60
CA LEU A 34 -5.55 9.27 -5.33
C LEU A 34 -6.10 10.68 -5.16
N GLY A 35 -7.09 11.07 -5.97
CA GLY A 35 -7.79 12.35 -5.85
C GLY A 35 -8.46 12.53 -4.48
N GLN A 36 -8.97 11.47 -3.89
CA GLN A 36 -9.58 11.49 -2.56
C GLN A 36 -8.55 11.61 -1.41
N PHE A 37 -7.29 11.22 -1.65
CA PHE A 37 -6.19 11.43 -0.69
C PHE A 37 -5.61 12.85 -0.75
N LEU A 38 -5.46 13.39 -1.96
CA LEU A 38 -4.74 14.65 -2.22
C LEU A 38 -5.62 15.90 -2.10
N LEU A 39 -6.47 15.96 -1.08
CA LEU A 39 -7.29 17.14 -0.77
C LEU A 39 -6.59 18.04 0.26
N TYR A 40 -6.61 19.36 0.03
CA TYR A 40 -6.06 20.33 0.98
C TYR A 40 -6.77 20.29 2.34
N PRO A 41 -8.12 20.33 2.42
CA PRO A 41 -8.81 20.23 3.70
C PRO A 41 -8.66 18.81 4.26
N PRO A 42 -7.99 18.61 5.41
CA PRO A 42 -7.71 17.27 5.93
C PRO A 42 -8.98 16.51 6.30
N ARG A 43 -10.05 17.22 6.70
CA ARG A 43 -11.35 16.64 7.06
C ARG A 43 -12.11 16.06 5.86
N GLN A 44 -11.74 16.43 4.63
CA GLN A 44 -12.38 15.94 3.41
C GLN A 44 -11.64 14.73 2.82
N ARG A 45 -10.43 14.40 3.30
CA ARG A 45 -9.67 13.26 2.81
C ARG A 45 -10.37 11.95 3.17
N ILE A 46 -10.30 10.98 2.27
CA ILE A 46 -10.79 9.63 2.53
C ILE A 46 -10.06 9.00 3.74
N SER A 47 -10.80 8.31 4.60
CA SER A 47 -10.20 7.53 5.70
C SER A 47 -9.62 6.21 5.20
N ALA A 48 -8.64 5.65 5.91
CA ALA A 48 -8.03 4.37 5.54
C ALA A 48 -9.07 3.24 5.46
N SER A 49 -10.01 3.17 6.40
CA SER A 49 -11.09 2.17 6.41
C SER A 49 -12.00 2.29 5.19
N GLN A 50 -12.29 3.50 4.72
CA GLN A 50 -13.09 3.70 3.51
C GLN A 50 -12.27 3.40 2.25
N ALA A 51 -11.00 3.78 2.23
CA ALA A 51 -10.10 3.55 1.10
C ALA A 51 -9.92 2.06 0.79
N LEU A 52 -9.83 1.21 1.82
CA LEU A 52 -9.73 -0.25 1.65
C LEU A 52 -10.96 -0.87 0.97
N LEU A 53 -12.10 -0.18 0.98
CA LEU A 53 -13.33 -0.61 0.30
C LEU A 53 -13.46 -0.05 -1.12
N HIS A 54 -12.46 0.72 -1.59
CA HIS A 54 -12.48 1.33 -2.91
C HIS A 54 -12.30 0.29 -4.03
N GLN A 55 -12.95 0.52 -5.18
CA GLN A 55 -12.93 -0.41 -6.33
C GLN A 55 -11.52 -0.74 -6.81
N TYR A 56 -10.57 0.18 -6.65
CA TYR A 56 -9.17 -0.01 -7.01
C TYR A 56 -8.57 -1.33 -6.49
N PHE A 57 -8.91 -1.75 -5.27
CA PHE A 57 -8.39 -2.99 -4.67
C PHE A 57 -9.07 -4.27 -5.19
N PHE A 58 -10.19 -4.15 -5.89
CA PHE A 58 -11.00 -5.27 -6.38
C PHE A 58 -11.04 -5.34 -7.91
N THR A 59 -10.50 -4.34 -8.61
CA THR A 59 -10.34 -4.34 -10.06
C THR A 59 -9.01 -4.95 -10.45
N ALA A 60 -9.00 -5.79 -11.49
CA ALA A 60 -7.76 -6.30 -12.05
C ALA A 60 -6.87 -5.15 -12.58
N PRO A 61 -5.53 -5.24 -12.45
CA PRO A 61 -4.79 -6.31 -11.78
C PRO A 61 -4.95 -6.24 -10.26
N LEU A 62 -5.16 -7.41 -9.63
CA LEU A 62 -5.19 -7.51 -8.18
C LEU A 62 -3.79 -7.27 -7.60
N PRO A 63 -3.69 -6.90 -6.30
CA PRO A 63 -2.40 -6.76 -5.64
C PRO A 63 -1.54 -8.01 -5.81
N ALA A 64 -0.26 -7.80 -6.15
CA ALA A 64 0.71 -8.87 -6.27
C ALA A 64 0.88 -9.61 -4.94
N HIS A 65 1.09 -10.92 -5.00
CA HIS A 65 1.42 -11.69 -3.81
C HIS A 65 2.78 -11.20 -3.25
N PRO A 66 2.97 -11.12 -1.91
CA PRO A 66 4.23 -10.64 -1.33
C PRO A 66 5.49 -11.34 -1.87
N SER A 67 5.40 -12.63 -2.21
CA SER A 67 6.52 -13.41 -2.77
C SER A 67 6.88 -13.05 -4.22
N GLU A 68 6.01 -12.35 -4.95
CA GLU A 68 6.27 -11.88 -6.32
C GLU A 68 6.99 -10.52 -6.35
N LEU A 69 7.08 -9.83 -5.20
CA LEU A 69 7.72 -8.53 -5.11
C LEU A 69 9.26 -8.67 -5.23
N PRO A 70 9.92 -7.79 -6.01
CA PRO A 70 11.37 -7.85 -6.18
C PRO A 70 12.08 -7.54 -4.87
N ILE A 71 12.98 -8.43 -4.44
CA ILE A 71 13.83 -8.20 -3.26
C ILE A 71 15.00 -7.29 -3.68
N PRO A 72 15.17 -6.09 -3.08
CA PRO A 72 16.27 -5.21 -3.44
C PRO A 72 17.63 -5.85 -3.09
N HIS A 73 18.44 -6.15 -4.09
CA HIS A 73 19.85 -6.49 -3.89
C HIS A 73 20.65 -5.21 -3.66
N ARG A 74 21.26 -5.05 -2.47
CA ARG A 74 22.23 -3.96 -2.23
C ARG A 74 23.57 -4.33 -2.86
N PRO A 75 24.04 -3.64 -3.92
CA PRO A 75 25.37 -3.89 -4.46
C PRO A 75 26.39 -3.24 -3.53
N GLY A 76 27.27 -4.03 -2.90
CA GLY A 76 28.52 -3.52 -2.32
C GLY A 76 28.58 -3.22 -0.82
N GLY A 77 27.58 -3.61 -0.02
CA GLY A 77 27.73 -3.65 1.44
C GLY A 77 28.08 -5.05 1.93
N PRO A 78 28.83 -5.24 3.05
CA PRO A 78 28.78 -6.52 3.74
C PRO A 78 27.31 -6.85 3.94
N ALA A 79 26.89 -8.05 3.52
CA ALA A 79 25.51 -8.49 3.66
C ALA A 79 25.04 -8.06 5.05
N PRO A 80 23.88 -7.39 5.20
CA PRO A 80 23.30 -7.33 6.52
C PRO A 80 23.30 -8.77 6.98
N LYS A 81 23.94 -9.05 8.12
CA LYS A 81 23.61 -10.23 8.88
C LYS A 81 22.14 -10.02 9.22
N ALA A 82 21.26 -10.30 8.26
CA ALA A 82 19.93 -10.71 8.56
C ALA A 82 20.20 -11.80 9.57
N HIS A 83 19.89 -11.52 10.83
CA HIS A 83 19.46 -12.60 11.68
C HIS A 83 18.55 -13.42 10.77
N PRO A 84 18.77 -14.74 10.63
CA PRO A 84 17.71 -15.56 10.14
C PRO A 84 16.56 -15.20 11.08
N GLY A 85 15.67 -14.31 10.64
CA GLY A 85 14.33 -14.31 11.14
C GLY A 85 13.91 -15.76 11.01
N PRO A 86 13.14 -16.29 11.97
CA PRO A 86 12.63 -17.65 11.84
C PRO A 86 12.21 -17.82 10.37
N PRO A 87 12.71 -18.87 9.68
CA PRO A 87 12.35 -19.10 8.27
C PRO A 87 10.86 -18.84 8.19
N HIS A 88 10.39 -18.04 7.22
CA HIS A 88 8.95 -17.87 7.03
C HIS A 88 8.41 -19.29 6.84
N VAL A 89 7.92 -19.90 7.93
CA VAL A 89 7.61 -21.34 8.02
C VAL A 89 6.38 -21.66 7.19
N HIS A 90 5.75 -20.61 6.66
CA HIS A 90 4.51 -20.59 5.93
C HIS A 90 4.66 -19.73 4.67
N ASP A 91 5.77 -19.88 3.94
CA ASP A 91 5.78 -19.47 2.54
C ASP A 91 4.81 -20.37 1.78
N PHE A 92 3.64 -19.83 1.44
CA PHE A 92 2.67 -20.51 0.59
C PHE A 92 3.26 -20.63 -0.81
N HIS A 93 3.58 -21.85 -1.22
CA HIS A 93 4.23 -22.13 -2.50
C HIS A 93 3.21 -22.74 -3.45
N VAL A 94 2.82 -22.00 -4.50
CA VAL A 94 1.76 -22.40 -5.44
C VAL A 94 2.10 -23.70 -6.18
N ASP A 95 3.40 -23.97 -6.41
CA ASP A 95 3.84 -25.21 -7.06
C ASP A 95 3.95 -26.42 -6.10
N ARG A 96 3.71 -26.24 -4.79
CA ARG A 96 3.76 -27.33 -3.82
C ARG A 96 2.36 -27.88 -3.54
N PRO A 97 2.24 -29.18 -3.22
CA PRO A 97 0.98 -29.76 -2.78
C PRO A 97 0.39 -28.98 -1.60
N LEU A 98 -0.93 -28.79 -1.60
CA LEU A 98 -1.65 -27.98 -0.61
C LEU A 98 -1.35 -28.46 0.81
N GLU A 99 -1.23 -29.78 0.98
CA GLU A 99 -1.00 -30.46 2.26
C GLU A 99 0.27 -30.01 2.96
N GLU A 100 1.31 -29.60 2.21
CA GLU A 100 2.57 -29.10 2.76
C GLU A 100 2.48 -27.63 3.21
N SER A 101 1.49 -26.90 2.71
CA SER A 101 1.26 -25.49 3.06
C SER A 101 0.19 -25.32 4.14
N LEU A 102 -0.59 -26.37 4.44
CA LEU A 102 -1.62 -26.31 5.48
C LEU A 102 -1.00 -26.27 6.88
N LEU A 103 -1.47 -25.32 7.68
CA LEU A 103 -1.13 -25.23 9.10
C LEU A 103 -1.65 -26.46 9.85
N ASN A 104 -0.95 -26.86 10.93
CA ASN A 104 -1.41 -27.93 11.79
C ASN A 104 -2.80 -27.58 12.36
N PRO A 105 -3.84 -28.41 12.11
CA PRO A 105 -5.21 -28.11 12.53
C PRO A 105 -5.35 -27.91 14.05
N GLU A 106 -4.49 -28.54 14.85
CA GLU A 106 -4.46 -28.36 16.31
C GLU A 106 -4.17 -26.92 16.74
N LEU A 107 -3.42 -26.16 15.94
CA LEU A 107 -3.09 -24.75 16.23
C LEU A 107 -4.27 -23.81 15.97
N ILE A 108 -5.20 -24.21 15.09
CA ILE A 108 -6.34 -23.38 14.68
C ILE A 108 -7.57 -23.66 15.55
N ARG A 109 -7.65 -24.84 16.19
CA ARG A 109 -8.77 -25.26 17.05
C ARG A 109 -9.29 -24.19 18.03
N PRO A 110 -8.46 -23.42 18.76
CA PRO A 110 -8.96 -22.41 19.70
C PRO A 110 -9.70 -21.24 19.06
N PHE A 111 -9.56 -21.04 17.75
CA PHE A 111 -10.09 -19.91 16.99
C PHE A 111 -11.29 -20.28 16.11
N ILE A 112 -11.69 -21.56 16.09
CA ILE A 112 -12.88 -22.02 15.38
C ILE A 112 -14.08 -21.78 16.29
N PRO A 113 -15.05 -20.93 15.91
CA PRO A 113 -16.25 -20.76 16.69
C PRO A 113 -17.01 -22.10 16.72
N GLU A 114 -17.22 -22.65 17.92
CA GLU A 114 -18.10 -23.78 18.15
C GLU A 114 -19.52 -23.36 17.74
N GLY A 115 -20.01 -23.93 16.64
CA GLY A 115 -21.37 -23.74 16.14
C GLY A 115 -22.37 -24.64 16.84
#